data_AF-A0A359M2L8-F1
#
_entry.id   AF-A0A359M2L8-F1
#
_cell.length_a   1.000
_cell.length_b   1.000
_cell.length_c   1.000
_cell.angle_alpha   90.00
_cell.angle_beta   90.00
_cell.angle_gamma   90.00
#
_symmetry.space_group_name_H-M   'P 1'
#
loop_
_entity.id
_entity.type
_entity.pdbx_description
1 polymer ?
#
loop_
_entity_poly.entity_id
_entity_poly.type
_entity_poly.pdbx_seq_one_letter_code
_entity_poly.pdbx_strand_id
1 'polypeptide(L)'
;LAELEGVDDPNPYGDLPLVNRDPTKPAVTPGANPADAKAYDYWDHVDYIIDQANARGIYVALLPTWGRYVNAKSGNNHDESLLTAANAATYGEFLGKRYRNKSVIWILGGDRTATGFEPVWRELAKGIAIGVAGKEDYDALLMSFHPRGGETSSTWFHNDAWLDFNMHQTGHSRAERTQSWVKIAKDYERTPVKPVIDGEPLYEDHPVEFRARDYGYSFDAHTRPRAYWSVFSGACGHTYGNHSVWQMYAPNRRPINGPLITWDDAMHRPGSGQVQYVRWLVESRPYFSRVPDQTLIADALDGADRIVATRGEDYAFIYSAQGRKFTVNLGKISGSSVKAWWFNPRNGRAAEIETIPNQGTREFTCPSEGFGADWVLVLDDAAKNFGPPGRKGAK
;
A
#
# COMPACT_ATOMS: atom_id res chain seq x y z
N LEU A 1 -0.48 9.37 -16.68
CA LEU A 1 -1.85 9.76 -17.13
C LEU A 1 -2.84 9.43 -16.02
N ALA A 2 -3.42 10.45 -15.39
CA ALA A 2 -4.27 10.30 -14.20
C ALA A 2 -5.68 9.78 -14.54
N GLU A 3 -6.34 9.10 -13.59
CA GLU A 3 -7.71 8.58 -13.79
C GLU A 3 -8.73 9.66 -14.16
N LEU A 4 -8.70 10.79 -13.47
CA LEU A 4 -9.68 11.85 -13.64
C LEU A 4 -9.23 12.77 -14.78
N GLU A 5 -9.72 12.50 -15.98
CA GLU A 5 -9.48 13.28 -17.20
C GLU A 5 -8.01 13.64 -17.45
N GLY A 6 -7.07 12.77 -17.06
CA GLY A 6 -5.64 13.06 -17.07
C GLY A 6 -4.97 13.20 -18.44
N VAL A 7 -5.74 13.24 -19.54
CA VAL A 7 -5.28 13.60 -20.89
C VAL A 7 -6.01 14.82 -21.46
N ASP A 8 -7.01 15.34 -20.74
CA ASP A 8 -7.91 16.41 -21.18
C ASP A 8 -8.03 17.57 -20.18
N ASP A 9 -7.83 17.31 -18.88
CA ASP A 9 -7.79 18.31 -17.83
C ASP A 9 -6.33 18.72 -17.57
N PRO A 10 -5.96 19.99 -17.81
CA PRO A 10 -4.59 20.43 -17.64
C PRO A 10 -4.16 20.46 -16.17
N ASN A 11 -2.84 20.48 -15.95
CA ASN A 11 -2.28 20.80 -14.65
C ASN A 11 -2.63 22.27 -14.24
N PRO A 12 -2.29 22.72 -13.01
CA PRO A 12 -2.55 24.10 -12.59
C PRO A 12 -1.89 25.20 -13.44
N TYR A 13 -0.97 24.86 -14.35
CA TYR A 13 -0.28 25.76 -15.26
C TYR A 13 -0.92 25.80 -16.67
N GLY A 14 -1.94 24.99 -16.93
CA GLY A 14 -2.64 24.94 -18.22
C GLY A 14 -2.09 23.90 -19.20
N ASP A 15 -1.15 23.04 -18.76
CA ASP A 15 -0.46 22.09 -19.63
C ASP A 15 -1.06 20.68 -19.58
N LEU A 16 -1.13 20.05 -20.74
CA LEU A 16 -1.50 18.64 -20.91
C LEU A 16 -0.26 17.76 -21.03
N PRO A 17 -0.33 16.47 -20.65
CA PRO A 17 0.83 15.58 -20.71
C PRO A 17 1.24 15.19 -22.14
N LEU A 18 0.30 15.21 -23.09
CA LEU A 18 0.46 14.65 -24.43
C LEU A 18 0.03 15.64 -25.51
N VAL A 19 0.73 15.65 -26.64
CA VAL A 19 0.31 16.37 -27.84
C VAL A 19 -0.75 15.54 -28.56
N ASN A 20 -1.94 16.13 -28.79
CA ASN A 20 -3.05 15.48 -29.50
C ASN A 20 -3.44 14.10 -28.92
N ARG A 21 -3.33 13.95 -27.59
CA ARG A 21 -3.60 12.69 -26.87
C ARG A 21 -2.73 11.51 -27.34
N ASP A 22 -1.62 11.73 -28.02
CA ASP A 22 -0.77 10.65 -28.54
C ASP A 22 0.31 10.27 -27.50
N PRO A 23 0.28 9.05 -26.91
CA PRO A 23 1.28 8.63 -25.92
C PRO A 23 2.71 8.57 -26.47
N THR A 24 2.87 8.53 -27.79
CA THR A 24 4.20 8.61 -28.43
C THR A 24 4.74 10.03 -28.53
N LYS A 25 3.93 11.03 -28.17
CA LYS A 25 4.28 12.46 -28.23
C LYS A 25 3.99 13.16 -26.89
N PRO A 26 4.81 12.92 -25.85
CA PRO A 26 4.79 13.73 -24.63
C PRO A 26 4.93 15.22 -24.97
N ALA A 27 4.07 16.05 -24.40
CA ALA A 27 4.12 17.50 -24.59
C ALA A 27 5.23 18.09 -23.70
N VAL A 28 6.40 18.34 -24.30
CA VAL A 28 7.57 18.89 -23.61
C VAL A 28 8.02 20.21 -24.22
N THR A 29 8.53 21.11 -23.39
CA THR A 29 9.11 22.41 -23.77
C THR A 29 10.58 22.50 -23.36
N PRO A 30 11.39 23.36 -24.01
CA PRO A 30 12.73 23.65 -23.53
C PRO A 30 12.70 24.57 -22.30
N GLY A 31 13.20 24.09 -21.17
CA GLY A 31 13.29 24.85 -19.93
C GLY A 31 12.69 24.08 -18.76
N ALA A 32 12.58 24.74 -17.60
CA ALA A 32 11.81 24.25 -16.45
C ALA A 32 11.46 25.40 -15.48
N ASN A 33 11.29 26.64 -15.97
CA ASN A 33 11.05 27.80 -15.11
C ASN A 33 9.55 28.01 -14.88
N PRO A 34 8.98 27.76 -13.69
CA PRO A 34 7.55 27.87 -13.44
C PRO A 34 7.00 29.31 -13.58
N ALA A 35 7.86 30.33 -13.66
CA ALA A 35 7.47 31.70 -13.96
C ALA A 35 7.39 32.02 -15.47
N ASP A 36 7.81 31.10 -16.34
CA ASP A 36 7.75 31.24 -17.79
C ASP A 36 6.91 30.10 -18.40
N ALA A 37 5.65 30.42 -18.74
CA ALA A 37 4.71 29.46 -19.30
C ALA A 37 5.12 28.87 -20.67
N LYS A 38 6.13 29.43 -21.35
CA LYS A 38 6.66 28.83 -22.60
C LYS A 38 7.75 27.80 -22.34
N ALA A 39 8.27 27.76 -21.13
CA ALA A 39 9.43 26.98 -20.72
C ALA A 39 9.14 26.03 -19.55
N TYR A 40 7.87 25.92 -19.12
CA TYR A 40 7.43 25.02 -18.06
C TYR A 40 6.24 24.22 -18.56
N ASP A 41 6.41 22.91 -18.65
CA ASP A 41 5.37 22.01 -19.14
C ASP A 41 4.80 21.10 -18.04
N TYR A 42 3.88 20.22 -18.44
CA TYR A 42 3.28 19.23 -17.56
C TYR A 42 4.33 18.38 -16.83
N TRP A 43 5.36 17.93 -17.55
CA TRP A 43 6.37 17.01 -17.06
C TRP A 43 7.39 17.69 -16.16
N ASP A 44 7.66 18.99 -16.36
CA ASP A 44 8.47 19.78 -15.41
C ASP A 44 7.78 19.91 -14.05
N HIS A 45 6.45 19.95 -14.04
CA HIS A 45 5.69 19.91 -12.80
C HIS A 45 5.74 18.54 -12.12
N VAL A 46 5.65 17.45 -12.89
CA VAL A 46 5.85 16.10 -12.35
C VAL A 46 7.27 15.93 -11.81
N ASP A 47 8.29 16.45 -12.52
CA ASP A 47 9.67 16.46 -12.06
C ASP A 47 9.81 17.13 -10.69
N TYR A 48 9.24 18.33 -10.55
CA TYR A 48 9.25 19.09 -9.31
C TYR A 48 8.61 18.29 -8.17
N ILE A 49 7.45 17.67 -8.38
CA ILE A 49 6.77 16.87 -7.35
C ILE A 49 7.65 15.71 -6.90
N ILE A 50 8.24 14.96 -7.85
CA ILE A 50 9.11 13.82 -7.53
C ILE A 50 10.36 14.29 -6.79
N ASP A 51 10.98 15.39 -7.22
CA ASP A 51 12.17 15.94 -6.56
C ASP A 51 11.86 16.42 -5.15
N GLN A 52 10.70 17.04 -4.92
CA GLN A 52 10.27 17.45 -3.58
C GLN A 52 10.04 16.24 -2.66
N ALA A 53 9.45 15.15 -3.18
CA ALA A 53 9.30 13.92 -2.41
C ALA A 53 10.66 13.29 -2.08
N ASN A 54 11.53 13.15 -3.09
CA ASN A 54 12.85 12.53 -2.96
C ASN A 54 13.77 13.32 -2.00
N ALA A 55 13.73 14.66 -2.04
CA ALA A 55 14.46 15.53 -1.11
C ALA A 55 14.04 15.33 0.36
N ARG A 56 12.86 14.75 0.61
CA ARG A 56 12.33 14.42 1.94
C ARG A 56 12.48 12.93 2.28
N GLY A 57 13.23 12.17 1.47
CA GLY A 57 13.42 10.73 1.65
C GLY A 57 12.17 9.90 1.33
N ILE A 58 11.26 10.43 0.53
CA ILE A 58 10.01 9.76 0.10
C ILE A 58 10.20 9.26 -1.34
N TYR A 59 9.96 7.96 -1.53
CA TYR A 59 9.83 7.36 -2.86
C TYR A 59 8.46 7.69 -3.43
N VAL A 60 8.39 7.99 -4.73
CA VAL A 60 7.11 8.14 -5.43
C VAL A 60 6.75 6.81 -6.08
N ALA A 61 5.64 6.21 -5.64
CA ALA A 61 4.99 5.12 -6.36
C ALA A 61 4.33 5.71 -7.61
N LEU A 62 5.04 5.69 -8.74
CA LEU A 62 4.64 6.36 -9.97
C LEU A 62 3.81 5.42 -10.83
N LEU A 63 2.54 5.75 -11.01
CA LEU A 63 1.67 5.08 -11.97
C LEU A 63 1.79 5.75 -13.34
N PRO A 64 2.40 5.11 -14.36
CA PRO A 64 2.62 5.73 -15.67
C PRO A 64 1.32 6.17 -16.35
N THR A 65 0.27 5.37 -16.18
CA THR A 65 -1.08 5.60 -16.67
C THR A 65 -2.06 4.87 -15.76
N TRP A 66 -3.27 5.39 -15.62
CA TRP A 66 -4.38 4.61 -15.07
C TRP A 66 -4.90 3.59 -16.09
N GLY A 67 -5.51 2.50 -15.62
CA GLY A 67 -6.01 1.42 -16.47
C GLY A 67 -7.13 1.84 -17.41
N ARG A 68 -7.83 2.96 -17.12
CA ARG A 68 -8.88 3.51 -18.01
C ARG A 68 -8.36 3.82 -19.42
N TYR A 69 -7.07 4.11 -19.59
CA TYR A 69 -6.48 4.43 -20.91
C TYR A 69 -5.91 3.20 -21.64
N VAL A 70 -6.06 2.01 -21.06
CA VAL A 70 -5.69 0.73 -21.66
C VAL A 70 -6.95 -0.09 -21.97
N ASN A 71 -7.87 -0.14 -21.01
CA ASN A 71 -8.98 -1.08 -20.97
C ASN A 71 -10.29 -0.56 -21.61
N ALA A 72 -10.32 -0.20 -22.89
CA ALA A 72 -11.61 0.07 -23.54
C ALA A 72 -12.49 -1.19 -23.53
N LYS A 73 -13.54 -1.19 -22.71
CA LYS A 73 -14.63 -2.18 -22.81
C LYS A 73 -15.82 -1.56 -23.50
N SER A 74 -16.47 -2.35 -24.35
CA SER A 74 -17.83 -2.06 -24.83
C SER A 74 -18.76 -1.82 -23.64
N GLY A 75 -19.26 -0.59 -23.51
CA GLY A 75 -20.31 -0.23 -22.54
C GLY A 75 -19.91 0.62 -21.33
N ASN A 76 -18.62 0.94 -21.12
CA ASN A 76 -18.22 1.96 -20.14
C ASN A 76 -17.72 3.20 -20.90
N ASN A 77 -18.52 4.28 -20.92
CA ASN A 77 -18.33 5.42 -21.84
C ASN A 77 -17.10 6.30 -21.56
N HIS A 78 -16.24 5.93 -20.60
CA HIS A 78 -15.09 6.73 -20.18
C HIS A 78 -13.74 5.98 -20.27
N ASP A 79 -13.76 4.65 -20.46
CA ASP A 79 -12.54 3.87 -20.66
C ASP A 79 -12.17 3.85 -22.15
N GLU A 80 -10.89 3.98 -22.45
CA GLU A 80 -10.31 4.15 -23.78
C GLU A 80 -9.08 3.25 -23.96
N SER A 81 -8.70 2.96 -25.20
CA SER A 81 -7.47 2.21 -25.52
C SER A 81 -6.45 3.15 -26.15
N LEU A 82 -6.11 4.20 -25.41
CA LEU A 82 -5.10 5.17 -25.80
C LEU A 82 -3.71 4.54 -25.84
N LEU A 83 -3.38 3.77 -24.79
CA LEU A 83 -2.22 2.89 -24.77
C LEU A 83 -2.60 1.52 -25.34
N THR A 84 -1.77 1.08 -26.27
CA THR A 84 -1.87 -0.21 -26.96
C THR A 84 -0.50 -0.88 -26.93
N ALA A 85 -0.43 -2.18 -27.23
CA ALA A 85 0.84 -2.88 -27.32
C ALA A 85 1.80 -2.24 -28.35
N ALA A 86 1.27 -1.55 -29.37
CA ALA A 86 2.07 -0.90 -30.40
C ALA A 86 2.75 0.40 -29.95
N ASN A 87 2.23 1.10 -28.93
CA ASN A 87 2.75 2.40 -28.49
C ASN A 87 3.24 2.43 -27.03
N ALA A 88 2.89 1.44 -26.23
CA ALA A 88 3.19 1.41 -24.79
C ALA A 88 4.69 1.44 -24.49
N ALA A 89 5.51 0.73 -25.29
CA ALA A 89 6.96 0.74 -25.12
C ALA A 89 7.57 2.12 -25.36
N THR A 90 7.14 2.84 -26.40
CA THR A 90 7.62 4.21 -26.69
C THR A 90 7.30 5.16 -25.55
N TYR A 91 6.07 5.10 -25.01
CA TYR A 91 5.68 5.92 -23.87
C TYR A 91 6.48 5.54 -22.61
N GLY A 92 6.65 4.24 -22.35
CA GLY A 92 7.47 3.75 -21.24
C GLY A 92 8.92 4.21 -21.32
N GLU A 93 9.53 4.18 -22.51
CA GLU A 93 10.92 4.60 -22.71
C GLU A 93 11.12 6.10 -22.44
N PHE A 94 10.17 6.95 -22.83
CA PHE A 94 10.19 8.36 -22.45
C PHE A 94 10.23 8.54 -20.93
N LEU A 95 9.31 7.90 -20.21
CA LEU A 95 9.22 8.00 -18.75
C LEU A 95 10.48 7.45 -18.09
N GLY A 96 10.95 6.27 -18.52
CA GLY A 96 12.16 5.64 -18.01
C GLY A 96 13.37 6.57 -18.17
N LYS A 97 13.56 7.17 -19.35
CA LYS A 97 14.65 8.13 -19.59
C LYS A 97 14.55 9.35 -18.68
N ARG A 98 13.35 9.92 -18.53
CA ARG A 98 13.13 11.13 -17.73
C ARG A 98 13.39 10.89 -16.24
N TYR A 99 12.98 9.74 -15.72
CA TYR A 99 12.97 9.47 -14.28
C TYR A 99 14.04 8.50 -13.79
N ARG A 100 14.95 8.01 -14.64
CA ARG A 100 16.00 7.03 -14.29
C ARG A 100 16.88 7.39 -13.08
N ASN A 101 17.06 8.68 -12.79
CA ASN A 101 17.88 9.18 -11.69
C ASN A 101 17.05 9.64 -10.48
N LYS A 102 15.73 9.40 -10.49
CA LYS A 102 14.82 9.75 -9.41
C LYS A 102 14.45 8.51 -8.60
N SER A 103 14.15 8.70 -7.31
CA SER A 103 13.68 7.63 -6.41
C SER A 103 12.19 7.37 -6.65
N VAL A 104 11.92 6.60 -7.71
CA VAL A 104 10.59 6.15 -8.12
C VAL A 104 10.44 4.64 -7.97
N ILE A 105 9.22 4.19 -7.65
CA ILE A 105 8.80 2.79 -7.74
C ILE A 105 7.71 2.72 -8.81
N TRP A 106 7.89 1.90 -9.83
CA TRP A 106 6.98 1.87 -10.98
C TRP A 106 5.77 0.99 -10.68
N ILE A 107 4.57 1.57 -10.70
CA ILE A 107 3.34 0.82 -10.45
C ILE A 107 2.51 0.84 -11.74
N LEU A 108 2.49 -0.26 -12.48
CA LEU A 108 1.66 -0.40 -13.68
C LEU A 108 0.20 -0.65 -13.29
N GLY A 109 -0.70 -0.79 -14.26
CA GLY A 109 -2.12 -1.05 -13.99
C GLY A 109 -2.92 0.22 -13.68
N GLY A 110 -3.75 0.17 -12.64
CA GLY A 110 -4.63 1.27 -12.23
C GLY A 110 -6.10 0.87 -12.27
N ASP A 111 -6.57 0.21 -11.19
CA ASP A 111 -7.96 -0.19 -10.91
C ASP A 111 -8.75 -0.77 -12.10
N ARG A 112 -8.08 -1.56 -12.93
CA ARG A 112 -8.70 -2.35 -14.01
C ARG A 112 -8.06 -3.73 -14.09
N THR A 113 -8.82 -4.68 -14.63
CA THR A 113 -8.34 -6.06 -14.81
C THR A 113 -7.28 -6.12 -15.91
N ALA A 114 -6.25 -6.94 -15.78
CA ALA A 114 -5.26 -7.08 -16.85
C ALA A 114 -5.68 -8.06 -17.95
N THR A 115 -6.73 -8.85 -17.74
CA THR A 115 -7.18 -9.91 -18.66
C THR A 115 -7.42 -9.38 -20.07
N GLY A 116 -6.65 -9.88 -21.04
CA GLY A 116 -6.71 -9.48 -22.46
C GLY A 116 -5.86 -8.25 -22.79
N PHE A 117 -5.28 -7.58 -21.79
CA PHE A 117 -4.44 -6.39 -21.93
C PHE A 117 -3.02 -6.62 -21.39
N GLU A 118 -2.67 -7.84 -20.99
CA GLU A 118 -1.34 -8.22 -20.51
C GLU A 118 -0.22 -7.80 -21.49
N PRO A 119 -0.36 -7.94 -22.83
CA PRO A 119 0.66 -7.47 -23.76
C PRO A 119 0.93 -5.97 -23.68
N VAL A 120 -0.09 -5.13 -23.41
CA VAL A 120 0.10 -3.67 -23.29
C VAL A 120 0.97 -3.34 -22.07
N TRP A 121 0.70 -4.00 -20.94
CA TRP A 121 1.44 -3.79 -19.70
C TRP A 121 2.88 -4.30 -19.80
N ARG A 122 3.11 -5.43 -20.48
CA ARG A 122 4.47 -5.95 -20.75
C ARG A 122 5.28 -5.01 -21.63
N GLU A 123 4.69 -4.47 -22.70
CA GLU A 123 5.38 -3.49 -23.55
C GLU A 123 5.67 -2.19 -22.80
N LEU A 124 4.75 -1.73 -21.92
CA LEU A 124 5.01 -0.59 -21.05
C LEU A 124 6.19 -0.85 -20.09
N ALA A 125 6.21 -2.01 -19.43
CA ALA A 125 7.29 -2.42 -18.53
C ALA A 125 8.64 -2.45 -19.25
N LYS A 126 8.68 -3.08 -20.42
CA LYS A 126 9.85 -3.15 -21.29
C LYS A 126 10.35 -1.77 -21.69
N GLY A 127 9.44 -0.88 -22.12
CA GLY A 127 9.77 0.50 -22.45
C GLY A 127 10.44 1.22 -21.28
N ILE A 128 9.84 1.14 -20.09
CA ILE A 128 10.40 1.75 -18.87
C ILE A 128 11.80 1.21 -18.59
N ALA A 129 12.00 -0.11 -18.61
CA ALA A 129 13.31 -0.73 -18.36
C ALA A 129 14.37 -0.23 -19.36
N ILE A 130 14.04 -0.20 -20.66
CA ILE A 130 14.92 0.36 -21.69
C ILE A 130 15.22 1.83 -21.42
N GLY A 131 14.22 2.63 -21.03
CA GLY A 131 14.43 4.04 -20.73
C GLY A 131 15.36 4.27 -19.53
N VAL A 132 15.24 3.43 -18.50
CA VAL A 132 16.07 3.50 -17.29
C VAL A 132 17.50 3.04 -17.56
N ALA A 133 17.67 1.85 -18.15
CA ALA A 133 18.96 1.16 -18.22
C ALA A 133 19.63 1.22 -19.61
N GLY A 134 18.95 1.73 -20.64
CA GLY A 134 19.41 1.70 -22.04
C GLY A 134 19.24 0.34 -22.72
N LYS A 135 18.67 -0.65 -22.03
CA LYS A 135 18.37 -2.01 -22.48
C LYS A 135 17.23 -2.58 -21.63
N GLU A 136 16.57 -3.64 -22.10
CA GLU A 136 15.57 -4.35 -21.29
C GLU A 136 16.24 -5.04 -20.10
N ASP A 137 16.28 -4.35 -18.97
CA ASP A 137 16.95 -4.77 -17.73
C ASP A 137 16.05 -4.41 -16.54
N TYR A 138 15.33 -5.42 -16.04
CA TYR A 138 14.37 -5.23 -14.95
C TYR A 138 15.04 -5.15 -13.57
N ASP A 139 16.31 -5.57 -13.44
CA ASP A 139 17.06 -5.47 -12.17
C ASP A 139 17.49 -4.03 -11.84
N ALA A 140 17.38 -3.11 -12.81
CA ALA A 140 17.77 -1.71 -12.66
C ALA A 140 16.69 -0.82 -11.97
N LEU A 141 15.51 -1.37 -11.69
CA LEU A 141 14.37 -0.64 -11.13
C LEU A 141 13.48 -1.56 -10.29
N LEU A 142 12.55 -0.98 -9.53
CA LEU A 142 11.47 -1.74 -8.89
C LEU A 142 10.14 -1.46 -9.57
N MET A 143 9.40 -2.53 -9.87
CA MET A 143 8.12 -2.48 -10.55
C MET A 143 7.08 -3.44 -9.95
N SER A 144 5.82 -2.99 -9.93
CA SER A 144 4.66 -3.78 -9.55
C SER A 144 3.44 -3.41 -10.40
N PHE A 145 2.27 -3.96 -10.08
CA PHE A 145 1.03 -3.75 -10.83
C PHE A 145 -0.14 -3.52 -9.88
N HIS A 146 -0.81 -2.37 -9.99
CA HIS A 146 -2.02 -2.04 -9.26
C HIS A 146 -3.25 -2.65 -9.93
N PRO A 147 -3.90 -3.68 -9.32
CA PRO A 147 -5.01 -4.40 -9.93
C PRO A 147 -6.35 -3.68 -9.72
N ARG A 148 -7.43 -4.25 -10.26
CA ARG A 148 -8.81 -3.87 -9.91
C ARG A 148 -9.14 -4.23 -8.46
N GLY A 149 -10.09 -3.50 -7.86
CA GLY A 149 -10.72 -3.85 -6.59
C GLY A 149 -11.05 -5.33 -6.42
N GLY A 150 -10.51 -5.93 -5.35
CA GLY A 150 -10.70 -7.32 -4.99
C GLY A 150 -9.73 -8.31 -5.67
N GLU A 151 -8.89 -7.85 -6.60
CA GLU A 151 -7.94 -8.68 -7.34
C GLU A 151 -6.49 -8.53 -6.84
N THR A 152 -5.57 -9.26 -7.47
CA THR A 152 -4.13 -9.17 -7.24
C THR A 152 -3.37 -9.28 -8.56
N SER A 153 -2.30 -8.50 -8.68
CA SER A 153 -1.30 -8.61 -9.75
C SER A 153 -0.79 -10.05 -9.99
N SER A 154 -0.70 -10.87 -8.94
CA SER A 154 -0.20 -12.24 -9.01
C SER A 154 -1.09 -13.17 -9.85
N THR A 155 -2.30 -12.73 -10.20
CA THR A 155 -3.20 -13.42 -11.13
C THR A 155 -2.59 -13.52 -12.53
N TRP A 156 -1.88 -12.47 -12.97
CA TRP A 156 -1.40 -12.37 -14.35
C TRP A 156 0.13 -12.35 -14.44
N PHE A 157 0.80 -11.70 -13.49
CA PHE A 157 2.19 -11.29 -13.66
C PHE A 157 3.15 -11.91 -12.65
N HIS A 158 2.68 -12.86 -11.82
CA HIS A 158 3.52 -13.44 -10.76
C HIS A 158 4.84 -14.00 -11.27
N ASN A 159 4.84 -14.61 -12.47
CA ASN A 159 6.03 -15.20 -13.09
C ASN A 159 6.71 -14.28 -14.12
N ASP A 160 6.17 -13.09 -14.37
CA ASP A 160 6.82 -12.14 -15.26
C ASP A 160 8.09 -11.58 -14.58
N ALA A 161 9.16 -11.46 -15.36
CA ALA A 161 10.46 -11.01 -14.86
C ALA A 161 10.45 -9.54 -14.39
N TRP A 162 9.56 -8.73 -14.95
CA TRP A 162 9.45 -7.31 -14.60
C TRP A 162 8.70 -7.05 -13.28
N LEU A 163 7.94 -8.02 -12.75
CA LEU A 163 7.14 -7.82 -11.53
C LEU A 163 7.97 -8.19 -10.29
N ASP A 164 8.49 -7.22 -9.54
CA ASP A 164 9.33 -7.48 -8.36
C ASP A 164 8.53 -7.92 -7.14
N PHE A 165 7.33 -7.36 -6.96
CA PHE A 165 6.45 -7.67 -5.85
C PHE A 165 4.98 -7.63 -6.27
N ASN A 166 4.16 -8.46 -5.63
CA ASN A 166 2.73 -8.47 -5.87
C ASN A 166 2.04 -7.32 -5.12
N MET A 167 1.03 -6.73 -5.73
CA MET A 167 0.14 -5.75 -5.11
C MET A 167 -1.32 -6.21 -5.18
N HIS A 168 -2.05 -5.97 -4.09
CA HIS A 168 -3.48 -6.12 -3.98
C HIS A 168 -4.19 -4.76 -3.93
N GLN A 169 -5.45 -4.75 -4.36
CA GLN A 169 -6.44 -3.76 -3.95
C GLN A 169 -7.50 -4.47 -3.11
N THR A 170 -7.50 -4.24 -1.79
CA THR A 170 -8.48 -4.87 -0.88
C THR A 170 -9.61 -3.93 -0.47
N GLY A 171 -9.52 -2.63 -0.77
CA GLY A 171 -10.61 -1.67 -0.59
C GLY A 171 -11.82 -1.94 -1.50
N HIS A 172 -12.97 -1.29 -1.30
CA HIS A 172 -13.42 -0.51 -0.15
C HIS A 172 -14.56 -1.23 0.60
N SER A 173 -14.54 -2.56 0.59
CA SER A 173 -15.58 -3.39 1.21
C SER A 173 -15.32 -3.64 2.70
N ARG A 174 -16.37 -4.09 3.41
CA ARG A 174 -16.26 -4.51 4.82
C ARG A 174 -15.26 -5.66 5.01
N ALA A 175 -14.75 -5.80 6.23
CA ALA A 175 -13.62 -6.69 6.54
C ALA A 175 -13.96 -8.16 6.29
N GLU A 176 -15.15 -8.58 6.74
CA GLU A 176 -15.71 -9.92 6.59
C GLU A 176 -15.89 -10.33 5.12
N ARG A 177 -16.14 -9.36 4.23
CA ARG A 177 -16.30 -9.61 2.78
C ARG A 177 -14.94 -9.65 2.07
N THR A 178 -14.02 -8.81 2.51
CA THR A 178 -12.73 -8.62 1.85
C THR A 178 -11.73 -9.69 2.24
N GLN A 179 -11.64 -10.00 3.54
CA GLN A 179 -10.67 -10.91 4.15
C GLN A 179 -9.24 -10.66 3.68
N SER A 180 -8.73 -9.41 3.86
CA SER A 180 -7.43 -9.00 3.33
C SER A 180 -6.28 -9.89 3.80
N TRP A 181 -6.32 -10.39 5.05
CA TRP A 181 -5.33 -11.32 5.60
C TRP A 181 -5.24 -12.63 4.81
N VAL A 182 -6.36 -13.20 4.35
CA VAL A 182 -6.37 -14.43 3.54
C VAL A 182 -5.74 -14.15 2.18
N LYS A 183 -6.09 -13.02 1.57
CA LYS A 183 -5.59 -12.64 0.25
C LYS A 183 -4.07 -12.43 0.25
N ILE A 184 -3.57 -11.69 1.24
CA ILE A 184 -2.14 -11.44 1.42
C ILE A 184 -1.37 -12.74 1.71
N ALA A 185 -1.87 -13.58 2.63
CA ALA A 185 -1.22 -14.84 2.96
C ALA A 185 -1.11 -15.75 1.73
N LYS A 186 -2.17 -15.83 0.91
CA LYS A 186 -2.17 -16.62 -0.32
C LYS A 186 -1.08 -16.18 -1.30
N ASP A 187 -0.85 -14.88 -1.45
CA ASP A 187 0.20 -14.37 -2.35
C ASP A 187 1.60 -14.50 -1.76
N TYR A 188 1.75 -14.38 -0.44
CA TYR A 188 3.00 -14.66 0.27
C TYR A 188 3.47 -16.11 0.09
N GLU A 189 2.53 -17.07 0.07
CA GLU A 189 2.81 -18.51 -0.08
C GLU A 189 3.10 -18.97 -1.53
N ARG A 190 3.02 -18.06 -2.52
CA ARG A 190 3.27 -18.42 -3.91
C ARG A 190 4.74 -18.76 -4.17
N THR A 191 4.97 -19.55 -5.21
CA THR A 191 6.31 -19.93 -5.69
C THR A 191 6.49 -19.45 -7.14
N PRO A 192 7.60 -18.75 -7.47
CA PRO A 192 8.65 -18.30 -6.54
C PRO A 192 8.13 -17.25 -5.55
N VAL A 193 8.65 -17.26 -4.33
CA VAL A 193 8.22 -16.29 -3.30
C VAL A 193 8.60 -14.88 -3.77
N LYS A 194 7.62 -13.99 -3.79
CA LYS A 194 7.80 -12.55 -4.02
C LYS A 194 7.17 -11.76 -2.87
N PRO A 195 7.72 -10.58 -2.50
CA PRO A 195 7.05 -9.69 -1.55
C PRO A 195 5.62 -9.37 -2.02
N VAL A 196 4.75 -9.06 -1.07
CA VAL A 196 3.36 -8.64 -1.35
C VAL A 196 3.00 -7.41 -0.52
N ILE A 197 2.19 -6.52 -1.07
CA ILE A 197 1.65 -5.34 -0.38
C ILE A 197 0.17 -5.15 -0.70
N ASP A 198 -0.58 -4.63 0.27
CA ASP A 198 -1.91 -4.05 0.01
C ASP A 198 -1.73 -2.59 -0.42
N GLY A 199 -1.87 -2.35 -1.73
CA GLY A 199 -1.60 -1.06 -2.36
C GLY A 199 -2.78 -0.09 -2.28
N GLU A 200 -3.99 -0.61 -2.12
CA GLU A 200 -5.21 0.19 -1.95
C GLU A 200 -6.20 -0.57 -1.05
N PRO A 201 -6.11 -0.38 0.28
CA PRO A 201 -7.07 -0.91 1.24
C PRO A 201 -8.30 -0.02 1.33
N LEU A 202 -9.17 -0.28 2.31
CA LEU A 202 -10.21 0.66 2.70
C LEU A 202 -9.59 2.00 3.15
N TYR A 203 -9.83 3.07 2.39
CA TYR A 203 -9.45 4.43 2.75
C TYR A 203 -10.26 4.97 3.93
N GLU A 204 -9.67 5.86 4.71
CA GLU A 204 -10.36 6.61 5.77
C GLU A 204 -11.33 7.63 5.16
N ASP A 205 -12.47 7.89 5.81
CA ASP A 205 -13.58 8.70 5.29
C ASP A 205 -14.20 8.20 3.98
N HIS A 206 -13.89 6.99 3.53
CA HIS A 206 -14.48 6.44 2.31
C HIS A 206 -15.87 5.85 2.61
N PRO A 207 -16.88 6.07 1.76
CA PRO A 207 -18.18 5.42 1.91
C PRO A 207 -18.00 3.89 1.83
N VAL A 208 -18.34 3.19 2.90
CA VAL A 208 -18.11 1.74 2.96
C VAL A 208 -18.95 1.05 1.88
N GLU A 209 -18.29 0.21 1.06
CA GLU A 209 -18.88 -0.42 -0.13
C GLU A 209 -19.53 0.56 -1.13
N PHE A 210 -19.08 1.83 -1.17
CA PHE A 210 -19.71 2.90 -1.95
C PHE A 210 -21.18 3.16 -1.58
N ARG A 211 -21.61 2.71 -0.38
CA ARG A 211 -22.99 2.76 0.10
C ARG A 211 -23.08 3.49 1.45
N ALA A 212 -22.70 4.77 1.45
CA ALA A 212 -22.70 5.61 2.65
C ALA A 212 -24.02 5.60 3.42
N ARG A 213 -25.16 5.55 2.70
CA ARG A 213 -26.49 5.51 3.31
C ARG A 213 -26.73 4.25 4.15
N ASP A 214 -26.12 3.13 3.77
CA ASP A 214 -26.36 1.82 4.40
C ASP A 214 -25.29 1.48 5.43
N TYR A 215 -24.04 1.88 5.19
CA TYR A 215 -22.88 1.46 5.99
C TYR A 215 -22.06 2.63 6.55
N GLY A 216 -22.44 3.88 6.26
CA GLY A 216 -21.70 5.06 6.70
C GLY A 216 -20.34 5.22 6.02
N TYR A 217 -19.50 6.03 6.66
CA TYR A 217 -18.13 6.29 6.25
C TYR A 217 -17.17 5.60 7.20
N SER A 218 -16.09 5.07 6.62
CA SER A 218 -15.00 4.48 7.37
C SER A 218 -14.20 5.55 8.11
N PHE A 219 -13.51 5.16 9.18
CA PHE A 219 -12.68 6.02 10.00
C PHE A 219 -11.48 5.20 10.54
N ASP A 220 -10.61 5.80 11.34
CA ASP A 220 -9.35 5.17 11.80
C ASP A 220 -9.50 3.75 12.38
N ALA A 221 -10.56 3.45 13.15
CA ALA A 221 -10.82 2.09 13.66
C ALA A 221 -11.15 1.06 12.57
N HIS A 222 -11.61 1.47 11.39
CA HIS A 222 -11.82 0.60 10.24
C HIS A 222 -10.54 0.38 9.44
N THR A 223 -9.67 1.38 9.36
CA THR A 223 -8.47 1.37 8.52
C THR A 223 -7.26 0.77 9.23
N ARG A 224 -7.05 1.07 10.52
CA ARG A 224 -5.94 0.50 11.32
C ARG A 224 -5.88 -1.03 11.23
N PRO A 225 -6.98 -1.79 11.43
CA PRO A 225 -6.92 -3.25 11.30
C PRO A 225 -6.43 -3.72 9.93
N ARG A 226 -6.68 -2.98 8.85
CA ARG A 226 -6.21 -3.36 7.50
C ARG A 226 -4.69 -3.37 7.41
N ALA A 227 -4.03 -2.42 8.07
CA ALA A 227 -2.58 -2.35 8.14
C ALA A 227 -2.00 -3.56 8.88
N TYR A 228 -2.47 -3.83 10.11
CA TYR A 228 -1.95 -4.92 10.93
C TYR A 228 -2.30 -6.29 10.36
N TRP A 229 -3.54 -6.50 9.88
CA TRP A 229 -3.93 -7.75 9.22
C TRP A 229 -3.05 -8.06 8.02
N SER A 230 -2.77 -7.08 7.16
CA SER A 230 -1.93 -7.30 5.98
C SER A 230 -0.48 -7.57 6.36
N VAL A 231 0.12 -6.72 7.20
CA VAL A 231 1.54 -6.85 7.59
C VAL A 231 1.81 -8.16 8.35
N PHE A 232 0.92 -8.55 9.27
CA PHE A 232 1.11 -9.77 10.07
C PHE A 232 0.80 -11.03 9.28
N SER A 233 0.08 -10.91 8.15
CA SER A 233 -0.21 -12.02 7.24
C SER A 233 0.82 -12.16 6.12
N GLY A 234 1.90 -11.37 6.13
CA GLY A 234 3.05 -11.55 5.25
C GLY A 234 3.37 -10.37 4.34
N ALA A 235 2.59 -9.29 4.39
CA ALA A 235 2.91 -8.11 3.59
C ALA A 235 4.24 -7.48 4.05
N CYS A 236 5.02 -6.99 3.08
CA CYS A 236 6.26 -6.24 3.33
C CYS A 236 5.99 -4.80 3.78
N GLY A 237 4.75 -4.33 3.66
CA GLY A 237 4.34 -3.01 4.09
C GLY A 237 2.82 -2.84 3.97
N HIS A 238 2.38 -1.58 3.96
CA HIS A 238 0.98 -1.21 3.78
C HIS A 238 0.89 0.20 3.20
N THR A 239 -0.06 0.42 2.28
CA THR A 239 -0.40 1.75 1.80
C THR A 239 -1.65 2.26 2.53
N TYR A 240 -1.58 3.45 3.12
CA TYR A 240 -2.76 4.15 3.64
C TYR A 240 -3.38 5.01 2.54
N GLY A 241 -4.69 5.22 2.60
CA GLY A 241 -5.34 6.27 1.83
C GLY A 241 -6.51 6.89 2.58
N ASN A 242 -6.89 8.07 2.11
CA ASN A 242 -8.01 8.85 2.64
C ASN A 242 -8.85 9.35 1.47
N HIS A 243 -10.16 9.31 1.64
CA HIS A 243 -11.15 9.61 0.61
C HIS A 243 -11.05 11.03 0.03
N SER A 244 -10.68 12.02 0.83
CA SER A 244 -10.49 13.38 0.33
C SER A 244 -9.10 13.60 -0.25
N VAL A 245 -8.08 12.95 0.31
CA VAL A 245 -6.68 13.15 -0.08
C VAL A 245 -6.40 12.59 -1.48
N TRP A 246 -6.85 11.38 -1.81
CA TRP A 246 -6.52 10.76 -3.10
C TRP A 246 -7.02 11.60 -4.30
N GLN A 247 -8.16 12.27 -4.14
CA GLN A 247 -8.77 13.12 -5.16
C GLN A 247 -8.41 14.61 -5.01
N MET A 248 -7.58 14.96 -4.01
CA MET A 248 -7.25 16.35 -3.67
C MET A 248 -8.52 17.22 -3.59
N TYR A 249 -9.55 16.74 -2.89
CA TYR A 249 -10.85 17.42 -2.87
C TYR A 249 -10.74 18.81 -2.24
N ALA A 250 -11.25 19.80 -2.96
CA ALA A 250 -11.36 21.19 -2.53
C ALA A 250 -12.72 21.76 -2.98
N PRO A 251 -13.25 22.83 -2.35
CA PRO A 251 -14.60 23.32 -2.64
C PRO A 251 -14.84 23.74 -4.10
N ASN A 252 -13.79 24.09 -4.84
CA ASN A 252 -13.83 24.47 -6.25
C ASN A 252 -13.59 23.30 -7.21
N ARG A 253 -13.54 22.05 -6.71
CA ARG A 253 -13.35 20.84 -7.51
C ARG A 253 -14.59 19.96 -7.46
N ARG A 254 -14.86 19.24 -8.55
CA ARG A 254 -15.98 18.29 -8.60
C ARG A 254 -15.71 17.14 -7.63
N PRO A 255 -16.57 16.90 -6.62
CA PRO A 255 -16.39 15.80 -5.69
C PRO A 255 -16.63 14.45 -6.37
N ILE A 256 -15.81 13.46 -6.03
CA ILE A 256 -16.02 12.05 -6.40
C ILE A 256 -16.47 11.26 -5.17
N ASN A 257 -17.61 10.57 -5.29
CA ASN A 257 -18.15 9.67 -4.27
C ASN A 257 -18.33 10.31 -2.87
N GLY A 258 -18.63 11.62 -2.80
CA GLY A 258 -19.01 12.31 -1.56
C GLY A 258 -17.89 12.43 -0.51
N PRO A 259 -16.80 13.18 -0.77
CA PRO A 259 -15.79 13.49 0.23
C PRO A 259 -16.39 14.36 1.35
N LEU A 260 -15.93 14.14 2.59
CA LEU A 260 -16.52 14.75 3.78
C LEU A 260 -15.90 16.11 4.14
N ILE A 261 -14.61 16.27 3.88
CA ILE A 261 -13.78 17.43 4.24
C ILE A 261 -12.74 17.68 3.15
N THR A 262 -12.09 18.84 3.13
CA THR A 262 -11.03 19.12 2.15
C THR A 262 -9.80 18.24 2.38
N TRP A 263 -8.99 18.05 1.34
CA TRP A 263 -7.81 17.18 1.41
C TRP A 263 -6.80 17.64 2.47
N ASP A 264 -6.65 18.95 2.65
CA ASP A 264 -5.71 19.56 3.59
C ASP A 264 -6.12 19.32 5.05
N ASP A 265 -7.41 19.42 5.36
CA ASP A 265 -7.95 18.99 6.65
C ASP A 265 -7.82 17.48 6.83
N ALA A 266 -8.07 16.71 5.76
CA ALA A 266 -8.07 15.25 5.81
C ALA A 266 -6.69 14.64 6.06
N MET A 267 -5.61 15.33 5.69
CA MET A 267 -4.24 14.90 6.03
C MET A 267 -4.03 14.79 7.55
N HIS A 268 -4.84 15.48 8.36
CA HIS A 268 -4.77 15.45 9.82
C HIS A 268 -5.72 14.43 10.46
N ARG A 269 -6.38 13.58 9.67
CA ARG A 269 -7.21 12.49 10.22
C ARG A 269 -6.37 11.51 11.06
N PRO A 270 -6.94 10.89 12.11
CA PRO A 270 -6.17 10.05 13.01
C PRO A 270 -5.45 8.89 12.30
N GLY A 271 -6.05 8.28 11.28
CA GLY A 271 -5.44 7.17 10.54
C GLY A 271 -4.12 7.53 9.87
N SER A 272 -3.96 8.76 9.37
CA SER A 272 -2.71 9.22 8.73
C SER A 272 -1.55 9.25 9.73
N GLY A 273 -1.81 9.68 10.96
CA GLY A 273 -0.84 9.69 12.05
C GLY A 273 -0.64 8.32 12.70
N GLN A 274 -1.57 7.38 12.54
CA GLN A 274 -1.50 6.06 13.18
C GLN A 274 -0.79 5.01 12.32
N VAL A 275 -0.83 5.12 10.99
CA VAL A 275 -0.20 4.12 10.09
C VAL A 275 1.30 3.98 10.34
N GLN A 276 1.99 5.02 10.82
CA GLN A 276 3.41 4.92 11.17
C GLN A 276 3.69 3.92 12.30
N TYR A 277 2.72 3.66 13.19
CA TYR A 277 2.94 2.82 14.37
C TYR A 277 3.11 1.34 14.01
N VAL A 278 2.46 0.84 12.94
CA VAL A 278 2.73 -0.54 12.48
C VAL A 278 4.16 -0.66 11.98
N ARG A 279 4.66 0.35 11.26
CA ARG A 279 6.05 0.41 10.80
C ARG A 279 7.02 0.43 11.98
N TRP A 280 6.78 1.31 12.96
CA TRP A 280 7.65 1.42 14.13
C TRP A 280 7.70 0.12 14.92
N LEU A 281 6.56 -0.56 15.08
CA LEU A 281 6.49 -1.86 15.74
C LEU A 281 7.34 -2.90 15.00
N VAL A 282 7.10 -3.11 13.70
CA VAL A 282 7.80 -4.17 12.94
C VAL A 282 9.29 -3.88 12.74
N GLU A 283 9.68 -2.61 12.65
CA GLU A 283 11.09 -2.19 12.60
C GLU A 283 11.78 -2.20 13.97
N SER A 284 11.04 -2.39 15.08
CA SER A 284 11.64 -2.46 16.43
C SER A 284 12.25 -3.83 16.76
N ARG A 285 12.12 -4.81 15.86
CA ARG A 285 12.67 -6.17 15.98
C ARG A 285 13.33 -6.58 14.65
N PRO A 286 14.11 -7.68 14.59
CA PRO A 286 14.71 -8.16 13.35
C PRO A 286 13.67 -8.34 12.23
N TYR A 287 13.79 -7.52 11.18
CA TYR A 287 12.74 -7.39 10.15
C TYR A 287 12.72 -8.57 9.17
N PHE A 288 13.89 -9.00 8.67
CA PHE A 288 13.98 -9.98 7.58
C PHE A 288 13.72 -11.43 8.00
N SER A 289 13.83 -11.75 9.29
CA SER A 289 13.51 -13.08 9.82
C SER A 289 12.03 -13.27 10.13
N ARG A 290 11.19 -12.26 9.86
CA ARG A 290 9.77 -12.25 10.21
C ARG A 290 8.95 -13.11 9.25
N VAL A 291 8.12 -13.98 9.81
CA VAL A 291 7.17 -14.84 9.09
C VAL A 291 5.78 -14.75 9.72
N PRO A 292 4.69 -14.86 8.93
CA PRO A 292 3.35 -15.11 9.48
C PRO A 292 3.32 -16.46 10.20
N ASP A 293 2.70 -16.54 11.37
CA ASP A 293 2.54 -17.82 12.08
C ASP A 293 1.26 -17.82 12.92
N GLN A 294 0.15 -18.23 12.31
CA GLN A 294 -1.13 -18.36 13.02
C GLN A 294 -1.12 -19.48 14.08
N THR A 295 -0.14 -20.39 14.07
CA THR A 295 -0.05 -21.46 15.08
C THR A 295 0.31 -20.93 16.47
N LEU A 296 0.70 -19.65 16.58
CA LEU A 296 0.84 -18.94 17.85
C LEU A 296 -0.48 -18.76 18.60
N ILE A 297 -1.64 -18.84 17.94
CA ILE A 297 -2.94 -18.56 18.56
C ILE A 297 -3.75 -19.86 18.62
N ALA A 298 -4.17 -20.27 19.82
CA ALA A 298 -4.92 -21.51 20.01
C ALA A 298 -6.43 -21.36 19.70
N ASP A 299 -6.98 -20.16 19.86
CA ASP A 299 -8.39 -19.81 19.78
C ASP A 299 -8.64 -18.59 18.87
N ALA A 300 -7.97 -18.57 17.71
CA ALA A 300 -8.02 -17.44 16.78
C ALA A 300 -9.46 -17.13 16.32
N LEU A 301 -9.84 -15.85 16.42
CA LEU A 301 -11.11 -15.34 15.91
C LEU A 301 -10.99 -14.87 14.45
N ASP A 302 -12.13 -14.58 13.83
CA ASP A 302 -12.22 -14.18 12.41
C ASP A 302 -13.18 -12.98 12.20
N GLY A 303 -13.29 -12.51 10.96
CA GLY A 303 -14.14 -11.39 10.58
C GLY A 303 -13.65 -10.07 11.18
N ALA A 304 -14.56 -9.29 11.76
CA ALA A 304 -14.20 -8.03 12.42
C ALA A 304 -13.34 -8.21 13.68
N ASP A 305 -13.42 -9.40 14.31
CA ASP A 305 -12.67 -9.79 15.52
C ASP A 305 -11.36 -10.51 15.17
N ARG A 306 -10.98 -10.57 13.89
CA ARG A 306 -9.82 -11.33 13.40
C ARG A 306 -8.55 -11.05 14.20
N ILE A 307 -7.95 -12.13 14.71
CA ILE A 307 -6.65 -12.13 15.39
C ILE A 307 -5.58 -12.71 14.46
N VAL A 308 -4.48 -11.98 14.28
CA VAL A 308 -3.37 -12.39 13.42
C VAL A 308 -2.05 -12.37 14.18
N ALA A 309 -1.13 -13.26 13.81
CA ALA A 309 0.16 -13.40 14.45
C ALA A 309 1.30 -13.54 13.44
N THR A 310 2.43 -12.93 13.80
CA THR A 310 3.69 -13.03 13.08
C THR A 310 4.82 -13.16 14.09
N ARG A 311 5.94 -13.79 13.72
CA ARG A 311 7.11 -13.92 14.60
C ARG A 311 8.41 -13.86 13.82
N GLY A 312 9.48 -13.53 14.52
CA GLY A 312 10.84 -13.88 14.13
C GLY A 312 11.29 -15.17 14.81
N GLU A 313 12.60 -15.25 15.03
CA GLU A 313 13.20 -16.32 15.82
C GLU A 313 13.05 -16.06 17.33
N ASP A 314 13.17 -14.80 17.75
CA ASP A 314 13.31 -14.37 19.15
C ASP A 314 12.24 -13.36 19.60
N TYR A 315 11.21 -13.16 18.79
CA TYR A 315 10.06 -12.32 19.12
C TYR A 315 8.79 -12.79 18.39
N ALA A 316 7.63 -12.47 18.96
CA ALA A 316 6.33 -12.66 18.33
C ALA A 316 5.43 -11.45 18.54
N PHE A 317 4.58 -11.16 17.56
CA PHE A 317 3.52 -10.16 17.63
C PHE A 317 2.17 -10.81 17.36
N ILE A 318 1.18 -10.51 18.19
CA ILE A 318 -0.20 -10.99 18.03
C ILE A 318 -1.14 -9.78 18.09
N TYR A 319 -1.84 -9.49 17.00
CA TYR A 319 -2.77 -8.37 16.88
C TYR A 319 -4.21 -8.82 17.10
N SER A 320 -4.89 -8.24 18.09
CA SER A 320 -6.32 -8.41 18.35
C SER A 320 -7.09 -7.18 17.91
N ALA A 321 -7.88 -7.30 16.84
CA ALA A 321 -8.49 -6.16 16.15
C ALA A 321 -9.55 -5.40 16.95
N GLN A 322 -10.18 -6.06 17.92
CA GLN A 322 -11.20 -5.45 18.80
C GLN A 322 -10.87 -5.63 20.28
N GLY A 323 -9.61 -5.94 20.61
CA GLY A 323 -9.20 -6.16 21.99
C GLY A 323 -9.83 -7.38 22.64
N ARG A 324 -10.27 -8.37 21.85
CA ARG A 324 -10.69 -9.68 22.37
C ARG A 324 -9.51 -10.35 23.06
N LYS A 325 -9.79 -11.07 24.14
CA LYS A 325 -8.81 -11.98 24.76
C LYS A 325 -8.51 -13.16 23.84
N PHE A 326 -7.34 -13.76 24.00
CA PHE A 326 -6.90 -14.91 23.22
C PHE A 326 -5.85 -15.72 23.96
N THR A 327 -5.70 -16.97 23.56
CA THR A 327 -4.76 -17.95 24.10
C THR A 327 -3.58 -18.12 23.14
N VAL A 328 -2.38 -17.93 23.68
CA VAL A 328 -1.12 -18.06 22.93
C VAL A 328 -0.48 -19.43 23.20
N ASN A 329 -0.01 -20.09 22.14
CA ASN A 329 0.88 -21.24 22.19
C ASN A 329 2.34 -20.76 22.34
N LEU A 330 2.90 -20.89 23.55
CA LEU A 330 4.28 -20.49 23.88
C LEU A 330 5.29 -21.56 23.42
N GLY A 331 6.57 -21.22 23.43
CA GLY A 331 7.66 -22.09 22.96
C GLY A 331 7.86 -22.10 21.45
N LYS A 332 7.25 -21.14 20.73
CA LYS A 332 7.36 -20.97 19.27
C LYS A 332 8.48 -20.02 18.84
N ILE A 333 9.09 -19.33 19.81
CA ILE A 333 10.26 -18.45 19.66
C ILE A 333 11.33 -18.89 20.67
N SER A 334 12.57 -18.39 20.52
CA SER A 334 13.69 -18.74 21.39
C SER A 334 13.52 -18.28 22.85
N GLY A 335 14.39 -18.79 23.71
CA GLY A 335 14.47 -18.43 25.13
C GLY A 335 13.60 -19.30 26.03
N SER A 336 14.07 -19.55 27.25
CA SER A 336 13.32 -20.27 28.29
C SER A 336 12.18 -19.43 28.90
N SER A 337 12.28 -18.11 28.78
CA SER A 337 11.27 -17.16 29.21
C SER A 337 11.12 -16.03 28.18
N VAL A 338 9.93 -15.45 28.14
CA VAL A 338 9.60 -14.32 27.27
C VAL A 338 9.11 -13.15 28.11
N LYS A 339 9.54 -11.94 27.74
CA LYS A 339 9.01 -10.68 28.26
C LYS A 339 7.79 -10.29 27.41
N ALA A 340 6.67 -10.04 28.07
CA ALA A 340 5.42 -9.67 27.42
C ALA A 340 5.12 -8.18 27.54
N TRP A 341 4.59 -7.59 26.46
CA TRP A 341 4.18 -6.18 26.39
C TRP A 341 2.82 -6.02 25.71
N TRP A 342 2.08 -5.00 26.13
CA TRP A 342 0.99 -4.44 25.33
C TRP A 342 1.48 -3.24 24.53
N PHE A 343 1.34 -3.28 23.21
CA PHE A 343 1.55 -2.14 22.33
C PHE A 343 0.20 -1.61 21.83
N ASN A 344 0.02 -0.29 21.89
CA ASN A 344 -1.21 0.40 21.52
C ASN A 344 -1.12 0.98 20.10
N PRO A 345 -1.80 0.39 19.10
CA PRO A 345 -1.77 0.84 17.71
C PRO A 345 -2.29 2.26 17.47
N ARG A 346 -3.05 2.84 18.41
CA ARG A 346 -3.65 4.17 18.28
C ARG A 346 -2.67 5.30 18.60
N ASN A 347 -1.63 5.02 19.38
CA ASN A 347 -0.71 6.05 19.89
C ASN A 347 0.75 5.62 20.01
N GLY A 348 1.10 4.39 19.60
CA GLY A 348 2.46 3.88 19.59
C GLY A 348 3.08 3.64 20.97
N ARG A 349 2.31 3.67 22.06
CA ARG A 349 2.81 3.43 23.42
C ARG A 349 2.86 1.94 23.72
N ALA A 350 3.88 1.52 24.47
CA ALA A 350 4.00 0.16 24.99
C ALA A 350 3.99 0.16 26.53
N ALA A 351 3.43 -0.89 27.13
CA ALA A 351 3.45 -1.16 28.56
C ALA A 351 3.96 -2.58 28.80
N GLU A 352 4.97 -2.73 29.68
CA GLU A 352 5.45 -4.05 30.10
C GLU A 352 4.36 -4.73 30.93
N ILE A 353 4.20 -6.04 30.77
CA ILE A 353 3.26 -6.84 31.53
C ILE A 353 4.03 -7.62 32.60
N GLU A 354 4.80 -8.62 32.17
CA GLU A 354 5.57 -9.53 33.02
C GLU A 354 6.54 -10.36 32.16
N THR A 355 7.43 -11.11 32.82
CA THR A 355 8.28 -12.13 32.18
C THR A 355 7.79 -13.52 32.58
N ILE A 356 7.59 -14.41 31.61
CA ILE A 356 6.86 -15.67 31.79
C ILE A 356 7.65 -16.85 31.22
N PRO A 357 7.46 -18.09 31.72
CA PRO A 357 8.02 -19.27 31.07
C PRO A 357 7.53 -19.39 29.62
N ASN A 358 8.43 -19.65 28.68
CA ASN A 358 8.11 -19.75 27.26
C ASN A 358 7.68 -21.18 26.88
N GLN A 359 6.64 -21.69 27.54
CA GLN A 359 6.16 -23.07 27.34
C GLN A 359 4.66 -23.19 27.62
N GLY A 360 4.02 -24.17 26.99
CA GLY A 360 2.59 -24.44 27.17
C GLY A 360 1.70 -23.39 26.51
N THR A 361 0.52 -23.15 27.09
CA THR A 361 -0.45 -22.16 26.59
C THR A 361 -0.75 -21.13 27.66
N ARG A 362 -1.10 -19.91 27.23
CA ARG A 362 -1.48 -18.82 28.15
C ARG A 362 -2.53 -17.90 27.54
N GLU A 363 -3.60 -17.64 28.27
CA GLU A 363 -4.59 -16.61 27.92
C GLU A 363 -4.06 -15.20 28.26
N PHE A 364 -4.27 -14.26 27.34
CA PHE A 364 -3.99 -12.85 27.52
C PHE A 364 -5.27 -12.04 27.31
N THR A 365 -5.59 -11.20 28.30
CA THR A 365 -6.72 -10.26 28.23
C THR A 365 -6.19 -8.89 27.82
N CYS A 366 -6.72 -8.34 26.72
CA CYS A 366 -6.31 -7.01 26.27
C CYS A 366 -6.74 -5.93 27.29
N PRO A 367 -6.03 -4.78 27.37
CA PRO A 367 -6.36 -3.72 28.31
C PRO A 367 -7.76 -3.09 28.12
N SER A 368 -8.33 -3.22 26.92
CA SER A 368 -9.69 -2.78 26.60
C SER A 368 -10.24 -3.62 25.45
N GLU A 369 -11.57 -3.69 25.34
CA GLU A 369 -12.29 -4.47 24.32
C GLU A 369 -13.38 -3.62 23.67
N GLY A 370 -13.72 -3.93 22.41
CA GLY A 370 -14.78 -3.28 21.64
C GLY A 370 -14.27 -2.63 20.37
N PHE A 371 -15.18 -1.99 19.64
CA PHE A 371 -14.87 -1.42 18.33
C PHE A 371 -13.80 -0.32 18.43
N GLY A 372 -12.68 -0.49 17.73
CA GLY A 372 -11.55 0.44 17.77
C GLY A 372 -10.64 0.30 18.99
N ALA A 373 -10.86 -0.72 19.82
CA ALA A 373 -10.06 -1.06 21.00
C ALA A 373 -8.94 -2.08 20.68
N ASP A 374 -8.35 -2.02 19.48
CA ASP A 374 -7.26 -2.87 19.00
C ASP A 374 -5.99 -2.84 19.87
N TRP A 375 -5.29 -3.97 19.97
CA TRP A 375 -4.04 -4.13 20.72
C TRP A 375 -3.10 -5.12 20.05
N VAL A 376 -1.79 -4.94 20.26
CA VAL A 376 -0.77 -5.95 19.92
C VAL A 376 -0.13 -6.47 21.20
N LEU A 377 -0.16 -7.78 21.41
CA LEU A 377 0.73 -8.47 22.34
C LEU A 377 2.09 -8.64 21.66
N VAL A 378 3.14 -8.21 22.34
CA VAL A 378 4.53 -8.47 21.93
C VAL A 378 5.15 -9.42 22.94
N LEU A 379 5.76 -10.49 22.44
CA LEU A 379 6.54 -11.44 23.23
C LEU A 379 7.98 -11.39 22.74
N ASP A 380 8.92 -11.16 23.64
CA ASP A 380 10.34 -11.10 23.35
C ASP A 380 11.09 -12.16 24.13
N ASP A 381 12.05 -12.86 23.51
CA ASP A 381 13.01 -13.65 24.27
C ASP A 381 13.70 -12.75 25.30
N ALA A 382 13.53 -13.09 26.59
CA ALA A 382 13.99 -12.25 27.69
C ALA A 382 15.51 -12.04 27.67
N ALA A 383 16.29 -12.95 27.09
CA ALA A 383 17.74 -12.84 26.99
C ALA A 383 18.21 -11.81 25.94
N LYS A 384 17.33 -11.41 25.01
CA LYS A 384 17.67 -10.47 23.93
C LYS A 384 17.65 -9.01 24.36
N ASN A 385 17.05 -8.70 25.50
CA ASN A 385 16.99 -7.34 26.06
C ASN A 385 16.46 -6.29 25.08
N PHE A 386 15.46 -6.65 24.27
CA PHE A 386 14.81 -5.68 23.40
C PHE A 386 14.19 -4.53 24.22
N GLY A 387 14.33 -3.30 23.70
CA GLY A 387 13.64 -2.15 24.26
C GLY A 387 12.12 -2.19 24.06
N PRO A 388 11.39 -1.22 24.64
CA PRO A 388 9.94 -1.12 24.46
C PRO A 388 9.54 -1.19 22.97
N PRO A 389 8.56 -2.04 22.60
CA PRO A 389 8.12 -2.17 21.21
C PRO A 389 7.70 -0.84 20.60
N GLY A 390 7.97 -0.65 19.32
CA GLY A 390 7.64 0.57 18.60
C GLY A 390 8.55 1.77 18.90
N ARG A 391 9.58 1.61 19.72
CA ARG A 391 10.69 2.57 19.81
C ARG A 391 11.88 2.05 19.01
N LYS A 392 12.44 2.88 18.14
CA LYS A 392 13.77 2.59 17.60
C LYS A 392 14.73 2.54 18.78
N GLY A 393 15.43 1.42 18.97
CA GLY A 393 16.65 1.46 19.75
C GLY A 393 17.51 2.59 19.19
N ALA A 394 17.99 3.49 20.04
CA ALA A 394 18.91 4.53 19.61
C ALA A 394 20.02 3.86 18.78
N LYS A 395 20.07 4.18 17.48
CA LYS A 395 21.25 3.85 16.69
C LYS A 395 22.36 4.81 17.09
#